data_AF-A0A8J3SH15-F1
#
_entry.id   AF-A0A8J3SH15-F1
#
_cell.length_a   1.000
_cell.length_b   1.000
_cell.length_c   1.000
_cell.angle_alpha   90.00
_cell.angle_beta   90.00
_cell.angle_gamma   90.00
#
_symmetry.space_group_name_H-M   'P 1'
#
loop_
_entity.id
_entity.type
_entity.pdbx_description
1 polymer ?
#
loop_
_entity_poly.entity_id
_entity_poly.type
_entity_poly.pdbx_seq_one_letter_code
_entity_poly.pdbx_strand_id
1 'polypeptide(L)'
;MANEIAIPLLPCRSIDEMVDFYTMLGFHRIYYQVRPNPYVLLKREDLQLGFFGMPEAFKPEDSYGTCVIVVPDTGELFEAFAAGMRAAHGKLLVSGIPRMTRPRRRKNDGNHSGFAVIDPGGNWIRFMAARPLPEEEATSRLTASLNRAVVMGDSHGEYERAAEILDGALERDKDTASAAELLEALVYRAELAVRAKDHAAAGHALARARALTLTEAERERLAQPLAAIDDIEAVLGL
;
A
#
# COMPACT_ATOMS: atom_id res chain seq x y z
N MET A 1 -2.14 -28.79 -21.62
CA MET A 1 -3.34 -27.93 -21.65
C MET A 1 -2.84 -26.50 -21.49
N ALA A 2 -3.43 -25.56 -22.22
CA ALA A 2 -3.05 -24.15 -22.18
C ALA A 2 -4.32 -23.33 -21.97
N ASN A 3 -4.22 -22.19 -21.28
CA ASN A 3 -5.31 -21.28 -20.92
C ASN A 3 -6.19 -21.74 -19.74
N GLU A 4 -5.69 -22.57 -18.83
CA GLU A 4 -6.33 -22.74 -17.52
C GLU A 4 -6.29 -21.45 -16.71
N ILE A 5 -7.40 -21.12 -16.05
CA ILE A 5 -7.56 -19.88 -15.27
C ILE A 5 -7.86 -20.26 -13.83
N ALA A 6 -7.10 -19.66 -12.90
CA ALA A 6 -7.41 -19.67 -11.48
C ALA A 6 -8.02 -18.32 -11.10
N ILE A 7 -9.16 -18.33 -10.41
CA ILE A 7 -9.83 -17.12 -9.92
C ILE A 7 -9.85 -17.20 -8.39
N PRO A 8 -9.19 -16.27 -7.68
CA PRO A 8 -9.28 -16.21 -6.22
C PRO A 8 -10.69 -15.81 -5.80
N LEU A 9 -11.23 -16.52 -4.81
CA LEU A 9 -12.51 -16.20 -4.17
C LEU A 9 -12.23 -15.74 -2.74
N LEU A 10 -12.58 -14.50 -2.43
CA LEU A 10 -12.24 -13.86 -1.16
C LEU A 10 -13.50 -13.54 -0.34
N PRO A 11 -13.42 -13.64 1.01
CA PRO A 11 -14.58 -13.35 1.86
C PRO A 11 -14.86 -11.85 1.91
N CYS A 12 -16.13 -11.49 2.05
CA CYS A 12 -16.54 -10.13 2.34
C CYS A 12 -17.82 -10.13 3.17
N ARG A 13 -18.12 -9.04 3.87
CA ARG A 13 -19.39 -8.89 4.57
C ARG A 13 -20.52 -8.52 3.60
N SER A 14 -20.23 -7.66 2.63
CA SER A 14 -21.19 -7.15 1.64
C SER A 14 -20.59 -7.18 0.24
N ILE A 15 -21.21 -7.89 -0.70
CA ILE A 15 -20.79 -7.92 -2.10
C ILE A 15 -21.02 -6.58 -2.81
N ASP A 16 -21.93 -5.74 -2.32
CA ASP A 16 -22.18 -4.41 -2.87
C ASP A 16 -21.05 -3.43 -2.50
N GLU A 17 -20.56 -3.49 -1.26
CA GLU A 17 -19.37 -2.73 -0.83
C GLU A 17 -18.14 -3.10 -1.68
N MET A 18 -18.01 -4.39 -2.06
CA MET A 18 -16.97 -4.85 -2.98
C MET A 18 -17.15 -4.26 -4.38
N VAL A 19 -18.38 -4.27 -4.92
CA VAL A 19 -18.67 -3.69 -6.24
C VAL A 19 -18.29 -2.21 -6.27
N ASP A 20 -18.72 -1.43 -5.29
CA ASP A 20 -18.48 0.02 -5.25
C ASP A 20 -16.97 0.32 -5.20
N PHE A 21 -16.26 -0.36 -4.29
CA PHE A 21 -14.82 -0.15 -4.11
C PHE A 21 -14.00 -0.52 -5.34
N TYR A 22 -14.24 -1.69 -5.93
CA TYR A 22 -13.47 -2.13 -7.08
C TYR A 22 -13.88 -1.40 -8.37
N THR A 23 -15.11 -0.91 -8.47
CA THR A 23 -15.52 -0.02 -9.58
C THR A 23 -14.74 1.29 -9.55
N MET A 24 -14.52 1.87 -8.36
CA MET A 24 -13.62 3.02 -8.17
C MET A 24 -12.19 2.71 -8.65
N LEU A 25 -11.71 1.48 -8.48
CA LEU A 25 -10.41 1.01 -8.98
C LEU A 25 -10.42 0.63 -10.48
N GLY A 26 -11.52 0.88 -11.19
CA GLY A 26 -11.68 0.62 -12.62
C GLY A 26 -11.91 -0.85 -12.97
N PHE A 27 -12.42 -1.66 -12.04
CA PHE A 27 -13.00 -2.96 -12.36
C PHE A 27 -14.45 -2.78 -12.82
N HIS A 28 -14.98 -3.79 -13.52
CA HIS A 28 -16.39 -3.91 -13.81
C HIS A 28 -16.90 -5.29 -13.41
N ARG A 29 -18.19 -5.34 -13.10
CA ARG A 29 -18.87 -6.56 -12.68
C ARG A 29 -19.19 -7.45 -13.88
N ILE A 30 -18.75 -8.71 -13.83
CA ILE A 30 -19.02 -9.71 -14.88
C ILE A 30 -19.93 -10.85 -14.42
N TYR A 31 -20.11 -11.02 -13.11
CA TYR A 31 -21.13 -11.90 -12.54
C TYR A 31 -21.63 -11.34 -11.20
N TYR A 32 -22.89 -11.55 -10.87
CA TYR A 32 -23.50 -11.09 -9.62
C TYR A 32 -24.67 -11.98 -9.21
N GLN A 33 -24.68 -12.42 -7.96
CA GLN A 33 -25.72 -13.24 -7.38
C GLN A 33 -25.93 -12.83 -5.92
N VAL A 34 -27.19 -12.63 -5.51
CA VAL A 34 -27.54 -12.32 -4.11
C VAL A 34 -28.00 -13.57 -3.36
N ARG A 35 -28.71 -14.48 -4.02
CA ARG A 35 -29.26 -15.72 -3.44
C ARG A 35 -29.03 -16.91 -4.38
N PRO A 36 -28.88 -18.14 -3.84
CA PRO A 36 -28.86 -18.47 -2.40
C PRO A 36 -27.57 -18.04 -1.69
N ASN A 37 -26.47 -17.90 -2.44
CA ASN A 37 -25.17 -17.50 -1.90
C ASN A 37 -24.75 -16.15 -2.50
N PRO A 38 -24.57 -15.10 -1.69
CA PRO A 38 -24.07 -13.82 -2.18
C PRO A 38 -22.68 -13.98 -2.80
N TYR A 39 -22.54 -13.60 -4.06
CA TYR A 39 -21.30 -13.72 -4.80
C TYR A 39 -21.21 -12.69 -5.92
N VAL A 40 -20.01 -12.14 -6.14
CA VAL A 40 -19.71 -11.25 -7.25
C VAL A 40 -18.38 -11.63 -7.89
N LEU A 41 -18.29 -11.53 -9.22
CA LEU A 41 -17.04 -11.63 -9.96
C LEU A 41 -16.77 -10.30 -10.66
N LEU A 42 -15.60 -9.74 -10.38
CA LEU A 42 -15.14 -8.45 -10.89
C LEU A 42 -13.94 -8.66 -11.81
N LYS A 43 -13.88 -7.87 -12.88
CA LYS A 43 -12.85 -7.96 -13.91
C LYS A 43 -12.24 -6.59 -14.20
N ARG A 44 -10.92 -6.55 -14.34
CA ARG A 44 -10.16 -5.43 -14.90
C ARG A 44 -9.17 -6.01 -15.88
N GLU A 45 -9.30 -5.70 -17.17
CA GLU A 45 -8.48 -6.32 -18.22
C GLU A 45 -8.48 -7.85 -18.05
N ASP A 46 -7.33 -8.51 -17.93
CA ASP A 46 -7.26 -9.96 -17.73
C ASP A 46 -7.42 -10.41 -16.27
N LEU A 47 -7.34 -9.48 -15.31
CA LEU A 47 -7.46 -9.75 -13.89
C LEU A 47 -8.93 -10.00 -13.50
N GLN A 48 -9.17 -11.11 -12.81
CA GLN A 48 -10.47 -11.48 -12.25
C GLN A 48 -10.37 -11.73 -10.75
N LEU A 49 -11.29 -11.17 -9.97
CA LEU A 49 -11.40 -11.35 -8.53
C LEU A 49 -12.86 -11.69 -8.17
N GLY A 50 -13.05 -12.82 -7.50
CA GLY A 50 -14.35 -13.23 -6.98
C GLY A 50 -14.47 -12.93 -5.49
N PHE A 51 -15.67 -12.55 -5.06
CA PHE A 51 -15.97 -12.28 -3.65
C PHE A 51 -17.25 -12.98 -3.23
N PHE A 52 -17.23 -13.67 -2.09
CA PHE A 52 -18.41 -14.32 -1.52
C PHE A 52 -18.82 -13.63 -0.21
N GLY A 53 -20.12 -13.41 -0.05
CA GLY A 53 -20.67 -12.68 1.10
C GLY A 53 -20.92 -13.57 2.32
N MET A 54 -20.49 -13.11 3.48
CA MET A 54 -20.68 -13.71 4.81
C MET A 54 -21.32 -12.68 5.78
N PRO A 55 -22.58 -12.28 5.57
CA PRO A 55 -23.15 -11.05 6.14
C PRO A 55 -23.32 -11.05 7.66
N GLU A 56 -23.51 -12.20 8.31
CA GLU A 56 -23.93 -12.25 9.72
C GLU A 56 -22.79 -12.24 10.74
N ALA A 57 -21.58 -12.67 10.36
CA ALA A 57 -20.48 -12.89 11.31
C ALA A 57 -19.09 -12.44 10.85
N PHE A 58 -18.95 -11.98 9.60
CA PHE A 58 -17.64 -11.64 9.06
C PHE A 58 -17.25 -10.20 9.43
N LYS A 59 -16.13 -10.08 10.15
CA LYS A 59 -15.48 -8.81 10.47
C LYS A 59 -14.27 -8.64 9.54
N PRO A 60 -14.20 -7.56 8.74
CA PRO A 60 -13.07 -7.31 7.86
C PRO A 60 -11.71 -7.34 8.59
N GLU A 61 -11.66 -6.88 9.84
CA GLU A 61 -10.44 -6.83 10.64
C GLU A 61 -9.87 -8.23 10.95
N ASP A 62 -10.72 -9.26 10.93
CA ASP A 62 -10.36 -10.66 11.20
C ASP A 62 -10.13 -11.46 9.90
N SER A 63 -10.08 -10.79 8.75
CA SER A 63 -9.92 -11.46 7.46
C SER A 63 -8.56 -12.12 7.29
N TYR A 64 -8.56 -13.41 6.94
CA TYR A 64 -7.38 -14.12 6.44
C TYR A 64 -7.27 -14.10 4.91
N GLY A 65 -8.20 -13.44 4.21
CA GLY A 65 -8.25 -13.42 2.76
C GLY A 65 -7.01 -12.74 2.17
N THR A 66 -6.33 -13.42 1.26
CA THR A 66 -5.21 -12.84 0.53
C THR A 66 -5.08 -13.49 -0.83
N CYS A 67 -4.60 -12.72 -1.80
CA CYS A 67 -4.15 -13.27 -3.07
C CYS A 67 -2.94 -12.49 -3.57
N VAL A 68 -2.21 -13.12 -4.49
CA VAL A 68 -1.07 -12.52 -5.17
C VAL A 68 -1.46 -12.30 -6.63
N ILE A 69 -1.20 -11.09 -7.11
CA ILE A 69 -1.41 -10.70 -8.50
C ILE A 69 -0.08 -10.23 -9.04
N VAL A 70 0.38 -10.88 -10.09
CA VAL A 70 1.61 -10.53 -10.78
C VAL A 70 1.27 -9.62 -11.95
N VAL A 71 1.89 -8.44 -12.00
CA VAL A 71 1.62 -7.41 -13.01
C VAL A 71 2.90 -6.96 -13.71
N PRO A 72 2.84 -6.54 -14.98
CA PRO A 72 4.03 -6.04 -15.68
C PRO A 72 4.59 -4.78 -15.02
N ASP A 73 3.74 -3.87 -14.55
CA ASP A 73 4.12 -2.62 -13.92
C ASP A 73 3.25 -2.36 -12.67
N THR A 74 3.89 -2.26 -11.51
CA THR A 74 3.19 -1.97 -10.25
C THR A 74 2.94 -0.48 -10.03
N GLY A 75 3.77 0.39 -10.63
CA GLY A 75 3.62 1.84 -10.56
C GLY A 75 2.43 2.31 -11.38
N GLU A 76 2.30 1.85 -12.63
CA GLU A 76 1.17 2.21 -13.49
C GLU A 76 -0.17 1.80 -12.87
N LEU A 77 -0.26 0.57 -12.34
CA LEU A 77 -1.48 0.10 -11.69
C LEU A 77 -1.78 0.87 -10.39
N PHE A 78 -0.76 1.17 -9.59
CA PHE A 78 -0.91 1.98 -8.40
C PHE A 78 -1.45 3.38 -8.72
N GLU A 79 -0.90 4.05 -9.74
CA GLU A 79 -1.36 5.39 -10.12
C GLU A 79 -2.79 5.37 -10.65
N ALA A 80 -3.18 4.36 -11.41
CA ALA A 80 -4.56 4.18 -11.85
C ALA A 80 -5.53 4.04 -10.66
N PHE A 81 -5.15 3.25 -9.65
CA PHE A 81 -5.94 3.09 -8.42
C PHE A 81 -5.96 4.36 -7.58
N ALA A 82 -4.83 5.03 -7.43
CA ALA A 82 -4.70 6.27 -6.68
C ALA A 82 -5.55 7.39 -7.30
N ALA A 83 -5.58 7.49 -8.64
CA ALA A 83 -6.45 8.41 -9.35
C ALA A 83 -7.94 8.15 -9.05
N GLY A 84 -8.36 6.87 -9.07
CA GLY A 84 -9.72 6.48 -8.70
C GLY A 84 -10.08 6.86 -7.27
N MET A 85 -9.19 6.59 -6.31
CA MET A 85 -9.39 6.97 -4.91
C MET A 85 -9.47 8.50 -4.73
N ARG A 86 -8.57 9.25 -5.37
CA ARG A 86 -8.59 10.73 -5.31
C ARG A 86 -9.86 11.30 -5.94
N ALA A 87 -10.35 10.72 -7.04
CA ALA A 87 -11.60 11.15 -7.66
C ALA A 87 -12.83 10.90 -6.77
N ALA A 88 -12.88 9.75 -6.08
CA ALA A 88 -14.02 9.37 -5.24
C ALA A 88 -13.99 10.00 -3.84
N HIS A 89 -12.80 10.20 -3.26
CA HIS A 89 -12.63 10.58 -1.86
C HIS A 89 -11.84 11.87 -1.63
N GLY A 90 -11.33 12.50 -2.70
CA GLY A 90 -10.45 13.68 -2.61
C GLY A 90 -9.04 13.37 -2.10
N LYS A 91 -8.72 12.11 -1.79
CA LYS A 91 -7.44 11.68 -1.22
C LYS A 91 -7.14 10.22 -1.48
N LEU A 92 -5.87 9.84 -1.29
CA LEU A 92 -5.45 8.45 -1.25
C LEU A 92 -5.84 7.80 0.09
N LEU A 93 -6.38 6.58 0.06
CA LEU A 93 -6.72 5.82 1.26
C LEU A 93 -5.47 5.11 1.81
N VAL A 94 -4.74 5.73 2.74
CA VAL A 94 -3.45 5.18 3.25
C VAL A 94 -3.56 4.40 4.57
N SER A 95 -4.74 4.42 5.22
CA SER A 95 -5.01 3.80 6.53
C SER A 95 -6.45 3.33 6.65
N GLY A 96 -6.71 2.44 7.61
CA GLY A 96 -8.04 1.85 7.81
C GLY A 96 -8.34 0.70 6.86
N ILE A 97 -9.60 0.30 6.82
CA ILE A 97 -10.15 -0.68 5.89
C ILE A 97 -11.29 0.02 5.13
N PRO A 98 -11.18 0.24 3.81
CA PRO A 98 -10.06 -0.14 2.92
C PRO A 98 -8.86 0.83 2.97
N ARG A 99 -7.69 0.37 2.47
CA ARG A 99 -6.48 1.19 2.27
C ARG A 99 -5.57 0.62 1.17
N MET A 100 -4.59 1.39 0.73
CA MET A 100 -3.55 0.99 -0.22
C MET A 100 -2.15 1.40 0.27
N THR A 101 -1.18 0.48 0.19
CA THR A 101 0.24 0.81 0.39
C THR A 101 0.85 1.33 -0.90
N ARG A 102 2.03 1.93 -0.81
CA ARG A 102 2.78 2.37 -2.00
C ARG A 102 3.64 1.25 -2.58
N PRO A 103 3.97 1.27 -3.88
CA PRO A 103 4.95 0.37 -4.47
C PRO A 103 6.30 0.56 -3.81
N ARG A 104 6.86 -0.53 -3.26
CA ARG A 104 8.19 -0.55 -2.64
C ARG A 104 8.90 -1.82 -3.00
N ARG A 105 10.24 -1.75 -3.03
CA ARG A 105 11.11 -2.93 -3.12
C ARG A 105 10.92 -3.78 -1.87
N ARG A 106 10.71 -5.09 -2.06
CA ARG A 106 10.54 -6.05 -0.97
C ARG A 106 11.68 -7.07 -0.97
N LYS A 107 12.61 -6.94 -0.02
CA LYS A 107 13.77 -7.84 0.10
C LYS A 107 13.38 -9.28 0.42
N ASN A 108 12.28 -9.48 1.15
CA ASN A 108 11.77 -10.82 1.46
C ASN A 108 11.10 -11.51 0.27
N ASP A 109 10.96 -10.82 -0.87
CA ASP A 109 10.28 -11.32 -2.07
C ASP A 109 11.16 -11.15 -3.31
N GLY A 110 12.45 -11.51 -3.19
CA GLY A 110 13.38 -11.54 -4.31
C GLY A 110 13.61 -10.19 -5.01
N ASN A 111 13.46 -9.07 -4.28
CA ASN A 111 13.56 -7.70 -4.81
C ASN A 111 12.49 -7.32 -5.85
N HIS A 112 11.32 -7.94 -5.82
CA HIS A 112 10.17 -7.43 -6.57
C HIS A 112 9.67 -6.11 -5.97
N SER A 113 9.29 -5.19 -6.85
CA SER A 113 8.44 -4.06 -6.44
C SER A 113 7.03 -4.58 -6.20
N GLY A 114 6.39 -4.12 -5.13
CA GLY A 114 5.00 -4.46 -4.88
C GLY A 114 4.29 -3.54 -3.92
N PHE A 115 2.97 -3.56 -3.99
CA PHE A 115 2.08 -2.86 -3.08
C PHE A 115 0.89 -3.75 -2.72
N ALA A 116 0.16 -3.37 -1.67
CA ALA A 116 -1.03 -4.08 -1.24
C ALA A 116 -2.24 -3.15 -1.28
N VAL A 117 -3.37 -3.69 -1.73
CA VAL A 117 -4.70 -3.13 -1.45
C VAL A 117 -5.31 -3.98 -0.35
N ILE A 118 -5.76 -3.33 0.71
CA ILE A 118 -6.64 -3.93 1.70
C ILE A 118 -8.05 -3.44 1.38
N ASP A 119 -8.88 -4.34 0.89
CA ASP A 119 -10.22 -4.04 0.39
C ASP A 119 -11.25 -3.90 1.55
N PRO A 120 -12.53 -3.57 1.28
CA PRO A 120 -13.56 -3.46 2.33
C PRO A 120 -13.83 -4.76 3.10
N GLY A 121 -13.50 -5.92 2.51
CA GLY A 121 -13.52 -7.21 3.18
C GLY A 121 -12.30 -7.47 4.07
N GLY A 122 -11.36 -6.52 4.16
CA GLY A 122 -10.10 -6.68 4.88
C GLY A 122 -9.12 -7.63 4.19
N ASN A 123 -9.39 -8.03 2.95
CA ASN A 123 -8.54 -8.95 2.22
C ASN A 123 -7.27 -8.24 1.73
N TRP A 124 -6.14 -8.93 1.79
CA TRP A 124 -4.86 -8.42 1.32
C TRP A 124 -4.60 -8.85 -0.12
N ILE A 125 -4.83 -7.93 -1.06
CA ILE A 125 -4.52 -8.10 -2.47
C ILE A 125 -3.10 -7.61 -2.72
N ARG A 126 -2.18 -8.54 -2.99
CA ARG A 126 -0.74 -8.26 -3.09
C ARG A 126 -0.34 -8.18 -4.55
N PHE A 127 -0.05 -6.97 -5.02
CA PHE A 127 0.42 -6.74 -6.39
C PHE A 127 1.94 -6.76 -6.41
N MET A 128 2.51 -7.60 -7.27
CA MET A 128 3.96 -7.83 -7.39
C MET A 128 4.37 -7.67 -8.85
N ALA A 129 5.51 -7.02 -9.09
CA ALA A 129 6.05 -6.91 -10.43
C ALA A 129 6.40 -8.30 -10.99
N ALA A 130 6.18 -8.53 -12.29
CA ALA A 130 6.50 -9.79 -12.96
C ALA A 130 8.00 -10.06 -13.06
N ARG A 131 8.82 -9.02 -12.91
CA ARG A 131 10.27 -9.09 -12.93
C ARG A 131 10.83 -8.42 -11.67
N PRO A 132 11.90 -8.97 -11.09
CA PRO A 132 12.56 -8.33 -9.97
C PRO A 132 13.20 -7.04 -10.45
N LEU A 133 13.31 -6.06 -9.55
CA LEU A 133 14.16 -4.92 -9.79
C LEU A 133 15.63 -5.34 -9.64
N PRO A 134 16.57 -4.69 -10.35
CA PRO A 134 17.99 -4.93 -10.17
C PRO A 134 18.38 -4.84 -8.70
N GLU A 135 19.22 -5.76 -8.25
CA GLU A 135 19.69 -5.76 -6.87
C GLU A 135 20.63 -4.59 -6.66
N GLU A 136 20.19 -3.65 -5.81
CA GLU A 136 21.05 -2.61 -5.26
C GLU A 136 21.36 -2.98 -3.81
N GLU A 137 22.63 -3.19 -3.48
CA GLU A 137 23.04 -3.36 -2.10
C GLU A 137 22.63 -2.12 -1.30
N ALA A 138 22.07 -2.34 -0.11
CA ALA A 138 21.76 -1.23 0.78
C ALA A 138 23.10 -0.59 1.20
N THR A 139 23.40 0.56 0.62
CA THR A 139 24.67 1.25 0.81
C THR A 139 24.80 1.84 2.22
N SER A 140 23.68 2.04 2.94
CA SER A 140 23.68 2.59 4.30
C SER A 140 22.87 1.78 5.32
N ARG A 141 23.18 2.04 6.60
CA ARG A 141 22.49 1.47 7.76
C ARG A 141 21.04 1.94 7.88
N LEU A 142 20.74 3.17 7.48
CA LEU A 142 19.38 3.71 7.49
C LEU A 142 18.53 3.00 6.45
N THR A 143 19.03 2.88 5.21
CA THR A 143 18.35 2.15 4.13
C THR A 143 18.13 0.69 4.49
N ALA A 144 19.09 0.03 5.16
CA ALA A 144 18.89 -1.32 5.67
C ALA A 144 17.78 -1.41 6.73
N SER A 145 17.66 -0.40 7.60
CA SER A 145 16.61 -0.34 8.63
C SER A 145 15.24 -0.03 8.03
N LEU A 146 15.17 0.88 7.06
CA LEU A 146 13.96 1.17 6.28
C LEU A 146 13.44 -0.09 5.58
N ASN A 147 14.30 -0.84 4.89
CA ASN A 147 13.91 -2.09 4.24
C ASN A 147 13.29 -3.10 5.21
N ARG A 148 13.84 -3.23 6.44
CA ARG A 148 13.26 -4.10 7.47
C ARG A 148 11.90 -3.58 7.96
N ALA A 149 11.77 -2.27 8.17
CA ALA A 149 10.51 -1.65 8.55
C ALA A 149 9.44 -1.84 7.46
N VAL A 150 9.79 -1.74 6.18
CA VAL A 150 8.88 -2.00 5.04
C VAL A 150 8.35 -3.42 5.06
N VAL A 151 9.22 -4.41 5.30
CA VAL A 151 8.76 -5.81 5.44
C VAL A 151 7.76 -5.92 6.60
N MET A 152 8.10 -5.35 7.74
CA MET A 152 7.28 -5.44 8.95
C MET A 152 5.90 -4.76 8.79
N GLY A 153 5.88 -3.52 8.32
CA GLY A 153 4.64 -2.75 8.13
C GLY A 153 3.84 -3.19 6.92
N ASP A 154 4.45 -3.21 5.72
CA ASP A 154 3.72 -3.39 4.46
C ASP A 154 3.52 -4.87 4.07
N SER A 155 4.21 -5.81 4.71
CA SER A 155 3.98 -7.25 4.49
C SER A 155 3.17 -7.89 5.61
N HIS A 156 3.46 -7.55 6.87
CA HIS A 156 2.83 -8.19 8.04
C HIS A 156 1.78 -7.31 8.74
N GLY A 157 1.74 -6.00 8.46
CA GLY A 157 0.79 -5.09 9.13
C GLY A 157 1.22 -4.66 10.53
N GLU A 158 2.47 -4.94 10.93
CA GLU A 158 3.00 -4.59 12.25
C GLU A 158 3.49 -3.14 12.29
N TYR A 159 2.55 -2.19 12.26
CA TYR A 159 2.84 -0.76 12.06
C TYR A 159 3.62 -0.11 13.20
N GLU A 160 3.21 -0.37 14.45
CA GLU A 160 3.86 0.18 15.65
C GLU A 160 5.30 -0.33 15.77
N ARG A 161 5.49 -1.65 15.56
CA ARG A 161 6.82 -2.25 15.62
C ARG A 161 7.74 -1.76 14.51
N ALA A 162 7.21 -1.59 13.29
CA ALA A 162 7.95 -1.00 12.19
C ALA A 162 8.36 0.45 12.49
N ALA A 163 7.46 1.23 13.12
CA ALA A 163 7.71 2.61 13.51
C ALA A 163 8.83 2.72 14.55
N GLU A 164 8.81 1.89 15.60
CA GLU A 164 9.88 1.84 16.61
C GLU A 164 11.27 1.57 16.02
N ILE A 165 11.36 0.61 15.10
CA ILE A 165 12.61 0.27 14.41
C ILE A 165 13.13 1.49 13.64
N LEU A 166 12.23 2.20 12.97
CA LEU A 166 12.57 3.33 12.12
C LEU A 166 12.92 4.58 12.94
N ASP A 167 12.25 4.82 14.07
CA ASP A 167 12.56 5.90 15.00
C ASP A 167 13.98 5.77 15.54
N GLY A 168 14.37 4.57 15.99
CA GLY A 168 15.73 4.29 16.45
C GLY A 168 16.79 4.40 15.33
N ALA A 169 16.42 4.12 14.09
CA ALA A 169 17.32 4.28 12.95
C ALA A 169 17.49 5.75 12.53
N LEU A 170 16.39 6.50 12.46
CA LEU A 170 16.36 7.92 12.13
C LEU A 170 17.18 8.74 13.13
N GLU A 171 17.09 8.45 14.44
CA GLU A 171 17.88 9.17 15.44
C GLU A 171 19.37 8.84 15.34
N ARG A 172 19.70 7.57 15.15
CA ARG A 172 21.09 7.10 15.04
C ARG A 172 21.82 7.69 13.83
N ASP A 173 21.13 7.76 12.69
CA ASP A 173 21.75 8.06 11.40
C ASP A 173 21.48 9.52 10.95
N LYS A 174 20.89 10.37 11.80
CA LYS A 174 20.48 11.75 11.44
C LYS A 174 21.59 12.66 10.90
N ASP A 175 22.83 12.47 11.38
CA ASP A 175 23.98 13.30 11.04
C ASP A 175 24.85 12.68 9.93
N THR A 176 24.57 11.43 9.54
CA THR A 176 25.40 10.65 8.59
C THR A 176 24.66 10.22 7.33
N ALA A 177 23.32 10.11 7.40
CA ALA A 177 22.49 9.79 6.25
C ALA A 177 22.36 10.98 5.30
N SER A 178 22.22 10.68 4.01
CA SER A 178 21.90 11.69 2.99
C SER A 178 20.47 12.22 3.17
N ALA A 179 20.20 13.41 2.61
CA ALA A 179 18.86 13.98 2.64
C ALA A 179 17.82 13.09 1.95
N ALA A 180 18.20 12.36 0.90
CA ALA A 180 17.35 11.38 0.22
C ALA A 180 16.94 10.23 1.16
N GLU A 181 17.90 9.64 1.88
CA GLU A 181 17.62 8.53 2.80
C GLU A 181 16.77 8.96 3.99
N LEU A 182 17.03 10.16 4.52
CA LEU A 182 16.21 10.75 5.58
C LEU A 182 14.78 11.01 5.09
N LEU A 183 14.62 11.56 3.89
CA LEU A 183 13.30 11.83 3.32
C LEU A 183 12.48 10.54 3.18
N GLU A 184 13.05 9.51 2.54
CA GLU A 184 12.36 8.23 2.36
C GLU A 184 11.96 7.59 3.69
N ALA A 185 12.87 7.60 4.67
CA ALA A 185 12.60 7.05 6.00
C ALA A 185 11.54 7.86 6.76
N LEU A 186 11.57 9.19 6.69
CA LEU A 186 10.58 10.05 7.35
C LEU A 186 9.19 9.93 6.71
N VAL A 187 9.11 9.84 5.39
CA VAL A 187 7.85 9.61 4.66
C VAL A 187 7.25 8.27 5.08
N TYR A 188 8.05 7.20 5.08
CA TYR A 188 7.55 5.90 5.51
C TYR A 188 7.14 5.89 6.99
N ARG A 189 7.90 6.58 7.85
CA ARG A 189 7.55 6.74 9.27
C ARG A 189 6.21 7.45 9.46
N ALA A 190 5.92 8.47 8.65
CA ALA A 190 4.64 9.17 8.67
C ALA A 190 3.49 8.24 8.24
N GLU A 191 3.66 7.47 7.17
CA GLU A 191 2.65 6.46 6.75
C GLU A 191 2.35 5.45 7.85
N LEU A 192 3.40 4.93 8.50
CA LEU A 192 3.25 4.00 9.63
C LEU A 192 2.47 4.64 10.78
N ALA A 193 2.77 5.91 11.09
CA ALA A 193 2.07 6.66 12.15
C ALA A 193 0.58 6.81 11.85
N VAL A 194 0.22 7.19 10.62
CA VAL A 194 -1.18 7.32 10.21
C VAL A 194 -1.91 5.98 10.30
N ARG A 195 -1.27 4.88 9.90
CA ARG A 195 -1.84 3.53 10.02
C ARG A 195 -2.00 3.07 11.48
N ALA A 196 -1.08 3.48 12.35
CA ALA A 196 -1.15 3.26 13.79
C ALA A 196 -2.07 4.27 14.52
N LYS A 197 -2.72 5.20 13.79
CA LYS A 197 -3.57 6.28 14.34
C LYS A 197 -2.82 7.25 15.27
N ASP A 198 -1.50 7.33 15.15
CA ASP A 198 -0.66 8.30 15.84
C ASP A 198 -0.43 9.54 14.95
N HIS A 199 -1.44 10.42 14.92
CA HIS A 199 -1.40 11.61 14.08
C HIS A 199 -0.34 12.62 14.53
N ALA A 200 0.02 12.64 15.82
CA ALA A 200 1.06 13.52 16.34
C ALA A 200 2.44 13.11 15.81
N ALA A 201 2.78 11.82 15.87
CA ALA A 201 4.02 11.32 15.27
C ALA A 201 4.02 11.47 13.75
N ALA A 202 2.86 11.32 13.09
CA ALA A 202 2.72 11.58 11.65
C ALA A 202 3.13 13.02 11.33
N GLY A 203 2.51 14.01 11.99
CA GLY A 203 2.81 15.42 11.79
C GLY A 203 4.27 15.77 12.08
N HIS A 204 4.85 15.19 13.13
CA HIS A 204 6.27 15.41 13.45
C HIS A 204 7.20 14.85 12.37
N ALA A 205 6.94 13.65 11.85
CA ALA A 205 7.73 13.07 10.76
C ALA A 205 7.62 13.90 9.48
N LEU A 206 6.42 14.37 9.12
CA LEU A 206 6.19 15.22 7.95
C LEU A 206 6.90 16.57 8.08
N ALA A 207 6.81 17.23 9.24
CA ALA A 207 7.49 18.49 9.50
C ALA A 207 9.02 18.34 9.35
N ARG A 208 9.59 17.25 9.87
CA ARG A 208 11.01 16.93 9.68
C ARG A 208 11.35 16.68 8.21
N ALA A 209 10.50 15.98 7.47
CA ALA A 209 10.69 15.71 6.05
C ALA A 209 10.70 17.01 5.23
N ARG A 210 9.76 17.92 5.50
CA ARG A 210 9.67 19.24 4.85
C ARG A 210 10.84 20.17 5.18
N ALA A 211 11.47 20.01 6.34
CA ALA A 211 12.62 20.81 6.76
C ALA A 211 13.94 20.39 6.08
N LEU A 212 13.98 19.27 5.36
CA LEU A 212 15.18 18.83 4.64
C LEU A 212 15.53 19.80 3.52
N THR A 213 16.80 20.20 3.46
CA THR A 213 17.32 21.02 2.36
C THR A 213 17.70 20.11 1.21
N LEU A 214 16.92 20.17 0.12
CA LEU A 214 17.15 19.42 -1.11
C LEU A 214 17.64 20.35 -2.22
N THR A 215 18.60 19.89 -3.01
CA THR A 215 18.95 20.51 -4.29
C THR A 215 17.84 20.29 -5.33
N GLU A 216 17.85 21.06 -6.42
CA GLU A 216 16.86 20.90 -7.49
C GLU A 216 16.89 19.49 -8.11
N ALA A 217 18.10 18.98 -8.35
CA ALA A 217 18.28 17.62 -8.86
C ALA A 217 17.78 16.55 -7.88
N GLU A 218 17.86 16.79 -6.57
CA GLU A 218 17.28 15.89 -5.57
C GLU A 218 15.76 15.98 -5.53
N ARG A 219 15.16 17.17 -5.67
CA ARG A 219 13.70 17.31 -5.75
C ARG A 219 13.12 16.57 -6.94
N GLU A 220 13.77 16.67 -8.10
CA GLU A 220 13.35 15.95 -9.30
C GLU A 220 13.43 14.42 -9.10
N ARG A 221 14.56 13.92 -8.56
CA ARG A 221 14.72 12.49 -8.26
C ARG A 221 13.78 11.98 -7.17
N LEU A 222 13.44 12.82 -6.20
CA LEU A 222 12.60 12.48 -5.05
C LEU A 222 11.15 12.95 -5.22
N ALA A 223 10.71 13.20 -6.45
CA ALA A 223 9.35 13.66 -6.74
C ALA A 223 8.28 12.71 -6.17
N GLN A 224 8.49 11.40 -6.22
CA GLN A 224 7.56 10.42 -5.65
C GLN A 224 7.47 10.47 -4.11
N PRO A 225 8.58 10.40 -3.34
CA PRO A 225 8.54 10.65 -1.90
C PRO A 225 7.92 12.00 -1.51
N LEU A 226 8.18 13.06 -2.29
CA LEU A 226 7.60 14.38 -2.03
C LEU A 226 6.08 14.40 -2.25
N ALA A 227 5.60 13.82 -3.35
CA ALA A 227 4.16 13.66 -3.59
C ALA A 227 3.47 12.81 -2.51
N ALA A 228 4.18 11.83 -1.95
CA ALA A 228 3.67 11.04 -0.84
C ALA A 228 3.47 11.87 0.44
N ILE A 229 4.28 12.91 0.67
CA ILE A 229 4.05 13.86 1.78
C ILE A 229 2.71 14.56 1.58
N ASP A 230 2.45 15.09 0.38
CA ASP A 230 1.19 15.78 0.05
C ASP A 230 -0.03 14.87 0.28
N ASP A 231 0.06 13.62 -0.15
CA ASP A 231 -1.01 12.63 0.07
C ASP A 231 -1.28 12.37 1.57
N ILE A 232 -0.23 12.32 2.40
CA ILE A 232 -0.38 12.07 3.84
C ILE A 232 -0.91 13.32 4.55
N GLU A 233 -0.46 14.51 4.17
CA GLU A 233 -0.99 15.79 4.66
C GLU A 233 -2.49 15.91 4.36
N ALA A 234 -2.92 15.57 3.13
CA ALA A 234 -4.32 15.53 2.74
C ALA A 234 -5.17 14.55 3.58
N VAL A 235 -4.58 13.44 4.03
CA VAL A 235 -5.25 12.48 4.92
C VAL A 235 -5.43 13.05 6.32
N LEU A 236 -4.46 13.81 6.81
CA LEU A 236 -4.46 14.45 8.14
C LEU A 236 -5.24 15.78 8.18
N GLY A 237 -5.52 16.39 7.02
CA GLY A 237 -6.13 17.71 6.93
C GLY A 237 -5.17 18.84 7.29
N LEU A 238 -3.88 18.67 6.96
CA LEU A 238 -2.82 19.66 7.15
C LEU A 238 -2.62 20.54 5.91
#